data_AF-A0A957FLP9-F1
#
_entry.id   AF-A0A957FLP9-F1
#
_cell.length_a   1.000
_cell.length_b   1.000
_cell.length_c   1.000
_cell.angle_alpha   90.00
_cell.angle_beta   90.00
_cell.angle_gamma   90.00
#
_symmetry.space_group_name_H-M   'P 1'
#
loop_
_entity.id
_entity.type
_entity.pdbx_description
1 polymer ?
#
loop_
_entity_poly.entity_id
_entity_poly.type
_entity_poly.pdbx_seq_one_letter_code
_entity_poly.pdbx_strand_id
1 'polypeptide(L)'
;MMTGLKRVLLLVMGSLGMVGLLLGVMQTTAVEAAPTAACTVRVNSTNTNYGDLQSAINNANPSGDLLKVAGDCVGTTTVNGSGQVGYITQPLTLRGGYTTTNWVTSDPIANPTTLDADSTGRVLVISPTVSSAITVENLNLTGGSVIDIDGGGVYITGTAEVVLNQLNIFGNVADWSDDFGYGGGIYNAAVLTVTNSAIYQNYTGDEGGGLYTEMGSTTAVQN
;
A
#
# COMPACT_ATOMS: atom_id res chain seq x y z
N MET A 1 -20.15 -7.74 62.12
CA MET A 1 -21.51 -7.87 61.52
C MET A 1 -21.41 -9.01 60.49
N MET A 2 -21.79 -10.26 60.81
CA MET A 2 -23.14 -10.83 60.63
C MET A 2 -23.73 -10.49 59.25
N THR A 3 -24.18 -11.37 58.35
CA THR A 3 -24.67 -12.77 58.42
C THR A 3 -25.06 -13.17 56.97
N GLY A 4 -24.99 -14.44 56.57
CA GLY A 4 -25.62 -14.88 55.30
C GLY A 4 -25.33 -16.33 54.87
N LEU A 5 -25.97 -17.29 55.54
CA LEU A 5 -25.82 -18.75 55.41
C LEU A 5 -26.69 -19.36 54.29
N LYS A 6 -26.22 -20.41 53.60
CA LYS A 6 -27.03 -21.60 53.25
C LYS A 6 -26.14 -22.83 52.98
N ARG A 7 -26.42 -23.92 53.72
CA ARG A 7 -25.74 -25.23 53.74
C ARG A 7 -26.36 -26.17 52.68
N VAL A 8 -25.63 -27.18 52.20
CA VAL A 8 -25.96 -28.65 52.29
C VAL A 8 -24.75 -29.49 51.82
N LEU A 9 -24.53 -30.59 52.52
CA LEU A 9 -23.46 -31.59 52.55
C LEU A 9 -23.85 -32.83 51.70
N LEU A 10 -22.91 -33.54 51.01
CA LEU A 10 -22.57 -34.97 51.24
C LEU A 10 -21.55 -35.56 50.23
N LEU A 11 -20.60 -36.33 50.78
CA LEU A 11 -19.52 -37.15 50.20
C LEU A 11 -20.00 -38.27 49.25
N VAL A 12 -19.12 -38.78 48.35
CA VAL A 12 -18.53 -40.16 48.40
C VAL A 12 -17.20 -40.19 47.63
N MET A 13 -16.17 -40.80 48.24
CA MET A 13 -14.88 -41.18 47.64
C MET A 13 -14.89 -42.62 47.11
N GLY A 14 -14.11 -42.91 46.07
CA GLY A 14 -13.74 -44.26 45.59
C GLY A 14 -13.95 -44.39 44.07
N SER A 15 -13.06 -44.92 43.23
CA SER A 15 -11.82 -45.71 43.38
C SER A 15 -11.08 -45.76 42.02
N LEU A 16 -9.79 -46.05 42.04
CA LEU A 16 -8.86 -46.31 40.92
C LEU A 16 -9.47 -47.07 39.72
N GLY A 17 -9.17 -46.63 38.49
CA GLY A 17 -9.34 -47.44 37.28
C GLY A 17 -9.11 -46.71 35.95
N MET A 18 -8.13 -47.20 35.19
CA MET A 18 -7.81 -46.96 33.77
C MET A 18 -7.05 -45.69 33.36
N VAL A 19 -5.79 -45.96 33.00
CA VAL A 19 -4.93 -45.25 32.05
C VAL A 19 -5.68 -45.00 30.74
N GLY A 20 -5.71 -43.74 30.33
CA GLY A 20 -6.07 -43.28 29.00
C GLY A 20 -5.39 -41.95 28.75
N LEU A 21 -4.13 -41.99 28.31
CA LEU A 21 -3.39 -40.81 27.88
C LEU A 21 -4.02 -40.34 26.56
N LEU A 22 -5.02 -39.46 26.65
CA LEU A 22 -5.59 -38.82 25.47
C LEU A 22 -4.65 -37.69 25.05
N LEU A 23 -3.64 -38.03 24.23
CA LEU A 23 -2.92 -37.04 23.44
C LEU A 23 -3.91 -36.44 22.44
N GLY A 24 -4.53 -35.32 22.83
CA GLY A 24 -5.24 -34.47 21.90
C GLY A 24 -4.25 -33.92 20.89
N VAL A 25 -4.17 -34.52 19.70
CA VAL A 25 -3.56 -33.85 18.56
C VAL A 25 -4.44 -32.66 18.21
N MET A 26 -4.04 -31.47 18.64
CA MET A 26 -4.51 -30.23 18.05
C MET A 26 -4.04 -30.25 16.60
N GLN A 27 -4.91 -30.66 15.68
CA GLN A 27 -4.67 -30.46 14.27
C GLN A 27 -4.72 -28.95 14.02
N THR A 28 -3.55 -28.36 13.89
CA THR A 28 -3.41 -27.03 13.28
C THR A 28 -3.76 -27.24 11.81
N THR A 29 -4.98 -26.92 11.41
CA THR A 29 -5.23 -26.63 10.00
C THR A 29 -4.45 -25.36 9.70
N ALA A 30 -3.26 -25.51 9.11
CA ALA A 30 -2.66 -24.41 8.40
C ALA A 30 -3.68 -23.99 7.34
N VAL A 31 -4.31 -22.84 7.54
CA VAL A 31 -4.90 -22.12 6.43
C VAL A 31 -3.68 -21.76 5.58
N GLU A 32 -3.46 -22.52 4.52
CA GLU A 32 -2.51 -22.11 3.50
C GLU A 32 -3.08 -20.80 2.95
N ALA A 33 -2.52 -19.68 3.40
CA ALA A 33 -2.80 -18.40 2.80
C ALA A 33 -2.60 -18.61 1.30
N ALA A 34 -3.64 -18.36 0.50
CA ALA A 34 -3.47 -18.27 -0.94
C ALA A 34 -2.23 -17.40 -1.16
N PRO A 35 -1.28 -17.81 -2.03
CA PRO A 35 -0.08 -17.01 -2.24
C PRO A 35 -0.58 -15.61 -2.54
N THR A 36 -0.27 -14.65 -1.67
CA THR A 36 -0.46 -13.23 -1.98
C THR A 36 0.23 -13.09 -3.31
N ALA A 37 -0.54 -12.85 -4.37
CA ALA A 37 -0.05 -12.95 -5.72
C ALA A 37 0.96 -11.81 -5.89
N ALA A 38 2.23 -12.08 -5.56
CA ALA A 38 3.27 -11.08 -5.57
C ALA A 38 3.38 -10.58 -6.99
N CYS A 39 3.23 -9.26 -7.17
CA CYS A 39 3.50 -8.65 -8.45
C CYS A 39 4.91 -9.01 -8.92
N THR A 40 5.10 -8.95 -10.23
CA THR A 40 6.43 -8.94 -10.82
C THR A 40 6.69 -7.55 -11.35
N VAL A 41 7.82 -6.95 -10.98
CA VAL A 41 8.26 -5.67 -11.49
C VAL A 41 9.52 -5.86 -12.32
N ARG A 42 9.46 -5.50 -13.60
CA ARG A 42 10.59 -5.58 -14.53
C ARG A 42 11.23 -4.22 -14.72
N VAL A 43 12.53 -4.15 -14.44
CA VAL A 43 13.37 -3.01 -14.79
C VAL A 43 13.70 -3.11 -16.28
N ASN A 44 13.29 -2.13 -17.08
CA ASN A 44 13.38 -2.22 -18.54
C ASN A 44 14.82 -2.20 -19.05
N SER A 45 15.70 -1.40 -18.44
CA SER A 45 17.10 -1.28 -18.87
C SER A 45 17.90 -2.57 -18.70
N THR A 46 17.68 -3.30 -17.60
CA THR A 46 18.43 -4.51 -17.24
C THR A 46 17.73 -5.81 -17.60
N ASN A 47 16.43 -5.75 -17.94
CA ASN A 47 15.59 -6.92 -18.17
C ASN A 47 15.46 -7.86 -16.95
N THR A 48 15.75 -7.34 -15.76
CA THR A 48 15.65 -8.07 -14.49
C THR A 48 14.26 -7.92 -13.89
N ASN A 49 13.73 -9.02 -13.35
CA ASN A 49 12.45 -9.06 -12.65
C ASN A 49 12.69 -9.09 -11.13
N TYR A 50 11.85 -8.37 -10.40
CA TYR A 50 11.81 -8.32 -8.94
C TYR A 50 10.41 -8.73 -8.46
N GLY A 51 10.34 -9.37 -7.28
CA GLY A 51 9.08 -9.81 -6.69
C GLY A 51 8.36 -8.74 -5.87
N ASP A 52 8.93 -7.55 -5.78
CA ASP A 52 8.36 -6.40 -5.08
C ASP A 52 8.79 -5.09 -5.76
N LEU A 53 8.00 -4.03 -5.52
CA LEU A 53 8.21 -2.74 -6.15
C LEU A 53 9.44 -2.01 -5.63
N GLN A 54 9.71 -2.07 -4.32
CA GLN A 54 10.81 -1.32 -3.72
C GLN A 54 12.18 -1.82 -4.22
N SER A 55 12.37 -3.13 -4.34
CA SER A 55 13.59 -3.73 -4.90
C SER A 55 13.82 -3.31 -6.34
N ALA A 56 12.78 -3.21 -7.16
CA ALA A 56 12.91 -2.72 -8.53
C ALA A 56 13.27 -1.23 -8.56
N ILE A 57 12.66 -0.39 -7.71
CA ILE A 57 13.01 1.03 -7.59
C ILE A 57 14.49 1.20 -7.21
N ASN A 58 14.96 0.45 -6.21
CA ASN A 58 16.34 0.53 -5.73
C ASN A 58 17.38 0.14 -6.80
N ASN A 59 16.99 -0.65 -7.79
CA ASN A 59 17.87 -1.13 -8.88
C ASN A 59 17.57 -0.47 -10.23
N ALA A 60 16.69 0.54 -10.29
CA ALA A 60 16.43 1.30 -11.49
C ALA A 60 17.60 2.24 -11.81
N ASN A 61 17.79 2.56 -13.09
CA ASN A 61 18.79 3.55 -13.49
C ASN A 61 18.45 4.93 -12.89
N PRO A 62 19.34 5.55 -12.10
CA PRO A 62 19.07 6.83 -11.43
C PRO A 62 18.94 8.02 -12.39
N SER A 63 19.29 7.85 -13.66
CA SER A 63 19.06 8.86 -14.71
C SER A 63 17.68 8.75 -15.39
N GLY A 64 16.88 7.74 -15.04
CA GLY A 64 15.62 7.41 -15.70
C GLY A 64 15.54 5.94 -16.10
N ASP A 65 14.49 5.24 -15.68
CA ASP A 65 14.14 3.89 -16.14
C ASP A 65 12.62 3.75 -16.31
N LEU A 66 12.22 2.70 -17.02
CA LEU A 66 10.83 2.25 -17.06
C LEU A 66 10.69 1.01 -16.20
N LEU A 67 9.91 1.12 -15.13
CA LEU A 67 9.49 0.00 -14.29
C LEU A 67 8.13 -0.49 -14.76
N LYS A 68 8.11 -1.73 -15.27
CA LYS A 68 6.91 -2.40 -15.79
C LYS A 68 6.35 -3.31 -14.71
N VAL A 69 5.08 -3.14 -14.35
CA VAL A 69 4.44 -3.90 -13.27
C VAL A 69 3.40 -4.86 -13.85
N ALA A 70 3.43 -6.11 -13.38
CA ALA A 70 2.45 -7.15 -13.69
C ALA A 70 1.86 -7.73 -12.40
N GLY A 71 0.53 -7.78 -12.31
CA GLY A 71 -0.20 -8.28 -11.14
C GLY A 71 -0.31 -7.25 -10.00
N ASP A 72 -0.60 -7.73 -8.79
CA ASP A 72 -0.89 -6.87 -7.64
C ASP A 72 0.28 -6.84 -6.65
N CYS A 73 0.83 -5.66 -6.37
CA CYS A 73 1.83 -5.49 -5.33
C CYS A 73 1.11 -5.19 -4.01
N VAL A 74 1.03 -6.19 -3.13
CA VAL A 74 0.30 -6.08 -1.86
C VAL A 74 1.25 -5.94 -0.68
N GLY A 75 0.92 -5.03 0.23
CA GLY A 75 1.67 -4.75 1.45
C GLY A 75 2.81 -3.75 1.25
N THR A 76 3.38 -3.32 2.38
CA THR A 76 4.39 -2.26 2.39
C THR A 76 5.78 -2.75 2.77
N THR A 77 6.79 -2.04 2.27
CA THR A 77 8.17 -2.11 2.77
C THR A 77 8.49 -0.85 3.56
N THR A 78 9.17 -0.99 4.70
CA THR A 78 9.63 0.16 5.49
C THR A 78 10.86 0.81 4.84
N VAL A 79 10.74 2.09 4.50
CA VAL A 79 11.84 2.95 4.02
C VAL A 79 11.80 4.23 4.86
N ASN A 80 12.95 4.65 5.39
CA ASN A 80 13.06 5.83 6.26
C ASN A 80 12.07 5.83 7.45
N GLY A 81 11.75 4.65 7.99
CA GLY A 81 10.86 4.50 9.15
C GLY A 81 9.36 4.57 8.82
N SER A 82 8.97 4.75 7.56
CA SER A 82 7.57 4.70 7.12
C SER A 82 7.30 3.51 6.20
N GLY A 83 6.11 2.92 6.28
CA GLY A 83 5.65 1.85 5.38
C GLY A 83 5.07 2.43 4.10
N GLN A 84 5.51 1.90 2.95
CA GLN A 84 4.88 2.15 1.66
C GLN A 84 5.08 0.99 0.67
N VAL A 85 4.19 0.83 -0.31
CA VAL A 85 4.40 -0.15 -1.40
C VAL A 85 5.62 0.23 -2.24
N GLY A 86 5.80 1.53 -2.51
CA GLY A 86 6.99 2.05 -3.19
C GLY A 86 7.39 3.45 -2.73
N TYR A 87 8.69 3.64 -2.47
CA TYR A 87 9.33 4.91 -2.19
C TYR A 87 10.22 5.31 -3.37
N ILE A 88 9.83 6.34 -4.12
CA ILE A 88 10.49 6.80 -5.34
C ILE A 88 11.30 8.08 -5.04
N THR A 89 12.63 8.01 -5.16
CA THR A 89 13.58 9.14 -4.96
C THR A 89 14.25 9.63 -6.23
N GLN A 90 14.09 8.89 -7.32
CA GLN A 90 14.81 9.09 -8.57
C GLN A 90 13.87 9.10 -9.77
N PRO A 91 14.27 9.74 -10.88
CA PRO A 91 13.45 9.83 -12.08
C PRO A 91 13.16 8.43 -12.63
N LEU A 92 11.89 8.13 -12.87
CA LEU A 92 11.45 6.89 -13.50
C LEU A 92 10.02 7.03 -14.04
N THR A 93 9.65 6.10 -14.92
CA THR A 93 8.27 5.81 -15.26
C THR A 93 7.87 4.50 -14.59
N LEU A 94 6.83 4.53 -13.75
CA LEU A 94 6.20 3.34 -13.18
C LEU A 94 4.90 3.06 -13.93
N ARG A 95 4.80 1.92 -14.62
CA ARG A 95 3.68 1.61 -15.52
C ARG A 95 3.12 0.21 -15.28
N GLY A 96 1.80 0.13 -15.06
CA GLY A 96 1.06 -1.13 -15.01
C GLY A 96 0.60 -1.65 -16.38
N GLY A 97 -0.25 -2.66 -16.40
CA GLY A 97 -0.83 -3.22 -17.63
C GLY A 97 0.00 -4.32 -18.29
N TYR A 98 1.01 -4.88 -17.62
CA TYR A 98 1.84 -5.95 -18.17
C TYR A 98 1.48 -7.32 -17.60
N THR A 99 2.00 -8.37 -18.23
CA THR A 99 1.99 -9.74 -17.70
C THR A 99 3.40 -10.30 -17.65
N THR A 100 3.61 -11.35 -16.87
CA THR A 100 4.92 -12.02 -16.77
C THR A 100 5.39 -12.65 -18.10
N THR A 101 4.46 -12.85 -19.04
CA THR A 101 4.72 -13.37 -20.39
C THR A 101 4.72 -12.29 -21.47
N ASN A 102 4.25 -11.07 -21.19
CA ASN A 102 4.26 -9.94 -22.12
C ASN A 102 4.70 -8.64 -21.43
N TRP A 103 5.97 -8.30 -21.62
CA TRP A 103 6.58 -7.04 -21.17
C TRP A 103 6.70 -5.98 -22.26
N VAL A 104 6.11 -6.22 -23.44
CA VAL A 104 6.27 -5.35 -24.61
C VAL A 104 5.15 -4.31 -24.66
N THR A 105 3.91 -4.75 -24.47
CA THR A 105 2.72 -3.91 -24.59
C THR A 105 2.02 -3.80 -23.24
N SER A 106 1.79 -2.56 -22.79
CA SER A 106 0.92 -2.26 -21.65
C SER A 106 -0.53 -2.26 -22.13
N ASP A 107 -1.37 -3.05 -21.48
CA ASP A 107 -2.82 -3.08 -21.65
C ASP A 107 -3.47 -3.11 -20.25
N PRO A 108 -3.76 -1.95 -19.65
CA PRO A 108 -4.31 -1.86 -18.30
C PRO A 108 -5.77 -2.28 -18.19
N ILE A 109 -6.49 -2.40 -19.32
CA ILE A 109 -7.88 -2.88 -19.32
C ILE A 109 -7.86 -4.41 -19.22
N ALA A 110 -7.04 -5.08 -20.03
CA ALA A 110 -6.93 -6.53 -19.99
C ALA A 110 -6.13 -7.04 -18.77
N ASN A 111 -5.17 -6.24 -18.30
CA ASN A 111 -4.25 -6.60 -17.22
C ASN A 111 -4.25 -5.52 -16.12
N PRO A 112 -5.35 -5.35 -15.38
CA PRO A 112 -5.38 -4.41 -14.26
C PRO A 112 -4.24 -4.73 -13.30
N THR A 113 -3.60 -3.67 -12.80
CA THR A 113 -2.39 -3.77 -11.98
C THR A 113 -2.58 -2.89 -10.76
N THR A 114 -2.52 -3.49 -9.57
CA THR A 114 -2.82 -2.79 -8.31
C THR A 114 -1.58 -2.66 -7.44
N LEU A 115 -1.39 -1.49 -6.86
CA LEU A 115 -0.53 -1.29 -5.70
C LEU A 115 -1.47 -1.13 -4.50
N ASP A 116 -1.44 -2.11 -3.60
CA ASP A 116 -2.30 -2.18 -2.43
C ASP A 116 -1.43 -2.13 -1.18
N ALA A 117 -1.57 -1.09 -0.36
CA ALA A 117 -0.79 -0.95 0.86
C ALA A 117 -1.31 -1.84 2.01
N ASP A 118 -2.40 -2.60 1.82
CA ASP A 118 -2.98 -3.54 2.80
C ASP A 118 -3.23 -2.90 4.17
N SER A 119 -3.57 -1.61 4.18
CA SER A 119 -3.74 -0.79 5.39
C SER A 119 -2.50 -0.67 6.29
N THR A 120 -1.29 -0.97 5.80
CA THR A 120 -0.05 -0.94 6.60
C THR A 120 0.85 0.25 6.31
N GLY A 121 0.36 1.28 5.62
CA GLY A 121 1.11 2.49 5.32
C GLY A 121 0.58 3.22 4.07
N ARG A 122 1.45 3.94 3.37
CA ARG A 122 1.07 4.61 2.11
C ARG A 122 1.13 3.66 0.93
N VAL A 123 0.45 4.00 -0.17
CA VAL A 123 0.68 3.28 -1.43
C VAL A 123 2.02 3.73 -2.03
N LEU A 124 2.17 5.03 -2.28
CA LEU A 124 3.40 5.59 -2.86
C LEU A 124 3.90 6.80 -2.07
N VAL A 125 5.22 6.88 -1.93
CA VAL A 125 5.93 8.10 -1.56
C VAL A 125 6.78 8.53 -2.76
N ILE A 126 6.61 9.76 -3.22
CA ILE A 126 7.36 10.35 -4.33
C ILE A 126 8.11 11.57 -3.80
N SER A 127 9.43 11.41 -3.62
CA SER A 127 10.31 12.42 -3.02
C SER A 127 11.61 12.54 -3.83
N PRO A 128 11.54 13.00 -5.09
CA PRO A 128 12.70 13.14 -5.97
C PRO A 128 13.79 14.00 -5.37
N THR A 129 15.04 13.57 -5.53
CA THR A 129 16.24 14.33 -5.12
C THR A 129 16.85 15.17 -6.24
N VAL A 130 16.31 15.05 -7.45
CA VAL A 130 16.73 15.76 -8.67
C VAL A 130 15.49 16.25 -9.43
N SER A 131 15.60 17.33 -10.21
CA SER A 131 14.45 17.97 -10.86
C SER A 131 13.97 17.33 -12.17
N SER A 132 14.31 16.06 -12.42
CA SER A 132 13.82 15.33 -13.60
C SER A 132 12.50 14.63 -13.29
N ALA A 133 11.60 14.62 -14.28
CA ALA A 133 10.22 14.20 -14.07
C ALA A 133 10.07 12.73 -13.65
N ILE A 134 9.05 12.47 -12.85
CA ILE A 134 8.57 11.12 -12.49
C ILE A 134 7.19 10.93 -13.09
N THR A 135 6.95 9.76 -13.69
CA THR A 135 5.62 9.41 -14.22
C THR A 135 5.11 8.14 -13.56
N VAL A 136 3.87 8.15 -13.10
CA VAL A 136 3.16 6.96 -12.61
C VAL A 136 1.90 6.81 -13.44
N GLU A 137 1.72 5.64 -14.07
CA GLU A 137 0.61 5.46 -14.98
C GLU A 137 0.06 4.04 -15.07
N ASN A 138 -1.20 3.92 -15.51
CA ASN A 138 -1.87 2.66 -15.79
C ASN A 138 -1.99 1.74 -14.56
N LEU A 139 -2.29 2.31 -13.39
CA LEU A 139 -2.28 1.61 -12.10
C LEU A 139 -3.52 1.92 -11.26
N ASN A 140 -3.88 0.97 -10.41
CA ASN A 140 -4.81 1.15 -9.31
C ASN A 140 -4.02 1.34 -8.01
N LEU A 141 -4.28 2.40 -7.25
CA LEU A 141 -3.60 2.71 -5.99
C LEU A 141 -4.62 2.68 -4.85
N THR A 142 -4.50 1.72 -3.94
CA THR A 142 -5.50 1.48 -2.88
C THR A 142 -4.91 0.94 -1.59
N GLY A 143 -5.76 0.82 -0.57
CA GLY A 143 -5.42 0.25 0.73
C GLY A 143 -4.43 1.08 1.53
N GLY A 144 -4.11 2.30 1.09
CA GLY A 144 -3.31 3.25 1.85
C GLY A 144 -4.01 3.61 3.15
N SER A 145 -3.36 3.42 4.28
CA SER A 145 -3.88 3.86 5.59
C SER A 145 -2.73 4.32 6.45
N VAL A 146 -2.80 5.58 6.86
CA VAL A 146 -1.83 6.22 7.73
C VAL A 146 -2.54 6.94 8.87
N ILE A 147 -1.86 7.07 10.01
CA ILE A 147 -2.35 7.75 11.21
C ILE A 147 -1.41 8.91 11.52
N ASP A 148 -1.99 10.07 11.85
CA ASP A 148 -1.30 11.30 12.25
C ASP A 148 -0.30 11.86 11.21
N ILE A 149 -0.43 11.46 9.94
CA ILE A 149 0.39 11.91 8.80
C ILE A 149 -0.43 11.98 7.50
N ASP A 150 0.09 12.64 6.47
CA ASP A 150 -0.65 12.95 5.23
C ASP A 150 -0.49 11.92 4.12
N GLY A 151 -1.39 11.94 3.13
CA GLY A 151 -1.17 11.24 1.86
C GLY A 151 -1.32 9.73 1.96
N GLY A 152 -2.49 9.24 2.38
CA GLY A 152 -2.75 7.80 2.54
C GLY A 152 -2.47 7.02 1.26
N GLY A 153 -2.93 7.50 0.11
CA GLY A 153 -2.62 6.92 -1.19
C GLY A 153 -1.21 7.31 -1.64
N VAL A 154 -1.06 8.57 -2.04
CA VAL A 154 0.17 9.11 -2.60
C VAL A 154 0.60 10.33 -1.78
N TYR A 155 1.85 10.32 -1.33
CA TYR A 155 2.49 11.48 -0.72
C TYR A 155 3.60 11.99 -1.64
N ILE A 156 3.52 13.26 -2.04
CA ILE A 156 4.43 13.89 -3.00
C ILE A 156 5.12 15.09 -2.36
N THR A 157 6.44 15.15 -2.49
CA THR A 157 7.27 16.28 -2.07
C THR A 157 8.46 16.48 -3.02
N GLY A 158 9.31 17.47 -2.77
CA GLY A 158 10.47 17.79 -3.61
C GLY A 158 10.14 18.76 -4.73
N THR A 159 11.05 18.90 -5.70
CA THR A 159 10.99 19.98 -6.71
C THR A 159 10.79 19.48 -8.14
N ALA A 160 10.81 18.16 -8.37
CA ALA A 160 10.57 17.62 -9.70
C ALA A 160 9.08 17.63 -10.04
N GLU A 161 8.78 17.70 -11.33
CA GLU A 161 7.43 17.48 -11.82
C GLU A 161 7.05 16.00 -11.66
N VAL A 162 5.87 15.77 -11.07
CA VAL A 162 5.26 14.44 -10.97
C VAL A 162 4.03 14.39 -11.86
N VAL A 163 3.99 13.41 -12.76
CA VAL A 163 2.87 13.16 -13.66
C VAL A 163 2.15 11.89 -13.24
N LEU A 164 0.89 12.02 -12.84
CA LEU A 164 -0.01 10.91 -12.54
C LEU A 164 -1.00 10.77 -13.69
N ASN A 165 -0.89 9.70 -14.47
CA ASN A 165 -1.65 9.52 -15.70
C ASN A 165 -2.44 8.21 -15.71
N GLN A 166 -3.72 8.22 -16.06
CA GLN A 166 -4.53 7.00 -16.16
C GLN A 166 -4.48 6.14 -14.88
N LEU A 167 -4.66 6.80 -13.73
CA LEU A 167 -4.69 6.16 -12.43
C LEU A 167 -6.11 6.05 -11.88
N ASN A 168 -6.37 4.98 -11.13
CA ASN A 168 -7.48 4.93 -10.19
C ASN A 168 -6.91 4.99 -8.78
N ILE A 169 -7.17 6.06 -8.04
CA ILE A 169 -6.69 6.24 -6.67
C ILE A 169 -7.91 6.21 -5.75
N PHE A 170 -8.04 5.14 -4.98
CA PHE A 170 -9.27 4.91 -4.22
C PHE A 170 -9.07 4.13 -2.93
N GLY A 171 -10.01 4.29 -2.00
CA GLY A 171 -10.00 3.53 -0.74
C GLY A 171 -8.80 3.85 0.15
N ASN A 172 -8.19 5.02 -0.01
CA ASN A 172 -7.05 5.44 0.80
C ASN A 172 -7.48 6.40 1.90
N VAL A 173 -6.79 6.31 3.03
CA VAL A 173 -7.15 6.96 4.28
C VAL A 173 -5.93 7.64 4.88
N ALA A 174 -6.07 8.93 5.18
CA ALA A 174 -5.22 9.64 6.14
C ALA A 174 -6.07 9.90 7.38
N ASP A 175 -6.07 8.96 8.33
CA ASP A 175 -6.93 9.01 9.52
C ASP A 175 -6.20 9.63 10.71
N TRP A 176 -6.96 10.07 11.71
CA TRP A 176 -6.43 10.86 12.82
C TRP A 176 -7.02 10.50 14.18
N SER A 177 -6.17 10.60 15.22
CA SER A 177 -6.63 10.59 16.61
C SER A 177 -6.67 11.98 17.28
N ASP A 178 -5.77 12.94 16.98
CA ASP A 178 -5.65 14.18 17.80
C ASP A 178 -5.23 15.52 17.10
N ASP A 179 -5.01 15.61 15.78
CA ASP A 179 -4.66 16.82 14.97
C ASP A 179 -5.08 16.58 13.48
N PHE A 180 -4.59 17.33 12.48
CA PHE A 180 -5.16 17.40 11.12
C PHE A 180 -4.39 16.62 10.03
N GLY A 181 -5.09 15.76 9.28
CA GLY A 181 -4.52 14.99 8.16
C GLY A 181 -5.01 15.45 6.83
N TYR A 182 -4.12 15.49 5.85
CA TYR A 182 -4.43 16.02 4.54
C TYR A 182 -4.27 14.96 3.46
N GLY A 183 -5.12 15.05 2.43
CA GLY A 183 -4.87 14.30 1.20
C GLY A 183 -5.07 12.79 1.35
N GLY A 184 -6.25 12.34 1.78
CA GLY A 184 -6.54 10.89 1.94
C GLY A 184 -6.10 10.06 0.72
N GLY A 185 -6.42 10.55 -0.48
CA GLY A 185 -5.94 10.00 -1.75
C GLY A 185 -4.55 10.51 -2.10
N ILE A 186 -4.38 11.82 -2.26
CA ILE A 186 -3.10 12.46 -2.61
C ILE A 186 -2.83 13.63 -1.68
N TYR A 187 -1.65 13.68 -1.09
CA TYR A 187 -1.05 14.90 -0.57
C TYR A 187 0.05 15.40 -1.51
N ASN A 188 -0.08 16.64 -2.02
CA ASN A 188 0.90 17.25 -2.91
C ASN A 188 1.60 18.45 -2.27
N ALA A 189 2.91 18.32 -2.05
CA ALA A 189 3.84 19.38 -1.67
C ALA A 189 4.89 19.68 -2.77
N ALA A 190 4.53 19.47 -4.04
CA ALA A 190 5.42 19.62 -5.20
C ALA A 190 4.68 20.18 -6.44
N VAL A 191 5.27 19.99 -7.63
CA VAL A 191 4.62 20.25 -8.92
C VAL A 191 3.96 18.96 -9.42
N LEU A 192 2.64 18.93 -9.44
CA LEU A 192 1.83 17.77 -9.81
C LEU A 192 0.97 18.05 -11.04
N THR A 193 1.04 17.15 -12.01
CA THR A 193 0.09 17.07 -13.12
C THR A 193 -0.69 15.76 -13.02
N VAL A 194 -2.02 15.84 -12.93
CA VAL A 194 -2.93 14.68 -12.94
C VAL A 194 -3.71 14.67 -14.24
N THR A 195 -3.61 13.57 -15.00
CA THR A 195 -4.29 13.40 -16.29
C THR A 195 -5.06 12.09 -16.36
N ASN A 196 -6.24 12.10 -16.98
CA ASN A 196 -7.02 10.90 -17.28
C ASN A 196 -7.26 9.98 -16.06
N SER A 197 -7.29 10.54 -14.86
CA SER A 197 -7.27 9.77 -13.62
C SER A 197 -8.54 9.97 -12.80
N ALA A 198 -8.95 8.94 -12.09
CA ALA A 198 -10.06 8.97 -11.16
C ALA A 198 -9.54 8.91 -9.72
N ILE A 199 -9.93 9.88 -8.89
CA ILE A 199 -9.59 9.95 -7.46
C ILE A 199 -10.90 9.93 -6.68
N TYR A 200 -11.23 8.82 -6.03
CA TYR A 200 -12.56 8.60 -5.45
C TYR A 200 -12.52 7.72 -4.20
N GLN A 201 -13.52 7.83 -3.33
CA GLN A 201 -13.61 7.01 -2.10
C GLN A 201 -12.35 7.06 -1.23
N ASN A 202 -11.66 8.19 -1.23
CA ASN A 202 -10.56 8.46 -0.33
C ASN A 202 -11.05 9.34 0.83
N TYR A 203 -10.51 9.12 2.01
CA TYR A 203 -10.96 9.76 3.23
C TYR A 203 -9.82 10.43 3.99
N THR A 204 -10.13 11.58 4.55
CA THR A 204 -9.35 12.17 5.63
C THR A 204 -10.32 12.84 6.60
N GLY A 205 -9.92 12.94 7.87
CA GLY A 205 -10.70 13.64 8.90
C GLY A 205 -10.80 15.16 8.68
N ASP A 206 -9.93 15.72 7.82
CA ASP A 206 -9.85 17.15 7.56
C ASP A 206 -9.98 17.51 6.06
N GLU A 207 -8.95 18.08 5.43
CA GLU A 207 -9.04 18.66 4.09
C GLU A 207 -8.47 17.75 2.99
N GLY A 208 -9.16 17.75 1.85
CA GLY A 208 -8.66 17.10 0.64
C GLY A 208 -8.75 15.57 0.68
N GLY A 209 -9.89 15.01 1.06
CA GLY A 209 -10.11 13.54 1.03
C GLY A 209 -9.64 12.89 -0.26
N GLY A 210 -9.91 13.49 -1.42
CA GLY A 210 -9.34 13.08 -2.71
C GLY A 210 -7.90 13.56 -2.92
N LEU A 211 -7.71 14.88 -3.01
CA LEU A 211 -6.42 15.52 -3.24
C LEU A 211 -6.32 16.78 -2.39
N TYR A 212 -5.19 16.93 -1.71
CA TYR A 212 -4.77 18.16 -1.04
C TYR A 212 -3.50 18.72 -1.70
N THR A 213 -3.40 20.04 -1.82
CA THR A 213 -2.20 20.72 -2.33
C THR A 213 -1.71 21.72 -1.30
N GLU A 214 -0.48 21.54 -0.82
CA GLU A 214 0.16 22.41 0.16
C GLU A 214 0.37 23.82 -0.41
N MET A 215 0.33 24.82 0.46
CA MET A 215 0.59 26.20 0.09
C MET A 215 1.97 26.35 -0.60
N GLY A 216 1.98 26.97 -1.78
CA GLY A 216 3.19 27.16 -2.58
C GLY A 216 3.50 26.04 -3.57
N SER A 217 2.74 24.94 -3.51
CA SER A 217 2.78 23.85 -4.49
C SER A 217 1.91 24.14 -5.71
N THR A 218 2.08 23.37 -6.79
CA THR A 218 1.30 23.52 -8.02
C THR A 218 0.62 22.21 -8.37
N THR A 219 -0.68 22.27 -8.65
CA THR A 219 -1.45 21.13 -9.14
C THR A 219 -2.20 21.52 -10.41
N ALA A 220 -2.02 20.75 -11.48
CA ALA A 220 -2.81 20.83 -12.71
C ALA A 220 -3.62 19.54 -12.88
N VAL A 221 -4.94 19.63 -12.98
CA VAL A 221 -5.82 18.49 -13.24
C VAL A 221 -6.46 18.66 -14.62
N GLN A 222 -6.28 17.67 -15.48
CA GLN A 222 -6.76 17.69 -16.86
C GLN A 222 -7.42 16.34 -17.21
N ASN A 223 -8.57 16.39 -17.87
CA ASN A 223 -9.31 15.21 -18.35
C ASN A 223 -9.51 15.30 -19.86
#